data_AF-A0A538CNQ6-F1
#
_entry.id   AF-A0A538CNQ6-F1
#
_cell.length_a   1.000
_cell.length_b   1.000
_cell.length_c   1.000
_cell.angle_alpha   90.00
_cell.angle_beta   90.00
_cell.angle_gamma   90.00
#
_symmetry.space_group_name_H-M   'P 1'
#
loop_
_entity.id
_entity.type
_entity.pdbx_description
1 polymer ?
#
loop_
_entity_poly.entity_id
_entity_poly.type
_entity_poly.pdbx_seq_one_letter_code
_entity_poly.pdbx_strand_id
1 'polypeptide(L)' 'PEVIFRGVPYPEDAQALLDEIRATVESSLDRAAEEEIRETDLLQEILHDDLAAFVYERLKRRPMVLPVVVEV' A
#
# COMPACT_ATOMS: atom_id res chain seq x y z
N PRO A 1 -3.83 -8.65 1.75
CA PRO A 1 -2.95 -7.79 2.58
C PRO A 1 -3.67 -7.31 3.86
N GLU A 2 -2.95 -7.24 4.99
CA GLU A 2 -3.47 -6.68 6.25
C GLU A 2 -3.06 -5.20 6.37
N VAL A 3 -3.99 -4.34 6.82
CA VAL A 3 -3.77 -2.89 6.90
C VAL A 3 -4.05 -2.41 8.32
N ILE A 4 -3.08 -1.73 8.92
CA ILE A 4 -3.18 -1.18 10.28
C ILE A 4 -2.93 0.33 10.21
N PHE A 5 -3.91 1.12 10.66
CA PHE A 5 -3.74 2.57 10.81
C PHE A 5 -3.33 2.94 12.23
N ARG A 6 -2.33 3.80 12.37
CA ARG A 6 -1.91 4.37 13.67
C ARG A 6 -1.98 5.89 13.62
N GLY A 7 -2.75 6.50 14.54
CA GLY A 7 -2.90 7.96 14.63
C GLY A 7 -3.66 8.60 13.46
N VAL A 8 -4.26 7.80 12.57
CA VAL A 8 -5.14 8.26 11.50
C VAL A 8 -6.58 8.10 12.01
N PRO A 9 -7.38 9.17 12.10
CA PRO A 9 -8.79 9.05 12.47
C PRO A 9 -9.49 8.23 11.39
N TYR A 10 -10.13 7.12 11.78
CA TYR A 10 -10.96 6.30 10.90
C TYR A 10 -12.18 7.12 10.47
N PRO A 11 -12.30 7.54 9.20
CA PRO A 11 -13.50 8.21 8.73
C PRO A 11 -14.67 7.21 8.67
N GLU A 12 -15.90 7.70 8.63
CA GLU A 12 -17.08 6.86 8.39
C GLU A 12 -16.97 6.10 7.04
N ASP A 13 -16.18 6.63 6.09
CA ASP A 13 -15.83 6.04 4.80
C ASP A 13 -14.52 5.20 4.81
N ALA A 14 -14.02 4.79 5.99
CA ALA A 14 -12.77 4.04 6.10
C ALA A 14 -12.75 2.74 5.27
N GLN A 15 -13.92 2.14 5.04
CA GLN A 15 -14.03 0.92 4.25
C GLN A 15 -13.66 1.17 2.78
N ALA A 16 -14.13 2.26 2.17
CA ALA A 16 -13.79 2.60 0.80
C ALA A 16 -12.29 2.87 0.65
N LEU A 17 -11.70 3.60 1.61
CA LEU A 17 -10.25 3.83 1.62
C LEU A 17 -9.46 2.52 1.75
N LEU A 18 -9.91 1.59 2.59
CA LEU A 18 -9.28 0.27 2.75
C LEU A 18 -9.33 -0.55 1.47
N ASP A 19 -10.47 -0.55 0.79
CA ASP A 19 -10.65 -1.30 -0.45
C ASP A 19 -9.77 -0.75 -1.58
N GLU A 20 -9.62 0.57 -1.65
CA GLU A 20 -8.68 1.20 -2.59
C GLU A 20 -7.22 0.89 -2.26
N ILE A 21 -6.82 0.91 -0.98
CA ILE A 21 -5.46 0.51 -0.58
C ILE A 21 -5.18 -0.92 -1.01
N ARG A 22 -6.14 -1.84 -0.81
CA ARG A 22 -6.02 -3.22 -1.24
C ARG A 22 -5.86 -3.32 -2.76
N ALA A 23 -6.67 -2.58 -3.52
CA ALA A 23 -6.58 -2.53 -4.97
C ALA A 23 -5.22 -1.96 -5.44
N THR A 24 -4.68 -0.94 -4.77
CA THR A 24 -3.34 -0.41 -5.06
C THR A 24 -2.28 -1.47 -4.81
N VAL A 25 -2.31 -2.17 -3.67
CA VAL A 25 -1.36 -3.24 -3.37
C VAL A 25 -1.44 -4.36 -4.40
N GLU A 26 -2.64 -4.82 -4.76
CA GLU A 26 -2.83 -5.86 -5.78
C GLU A 26 -2.27 -5.42 -7.14
N SER A 27 -2.58 -4.20 -7.58
CA SER A 27 -2.04 -3.66 -8.84
C SER A 27 -0.52 -3.53 -8.83
N SER A 28 0.08 -3.13 -7.70
CA SER A 28 1.55 -3.05 -7.56
C SER A 28 2.20 -4.43 -7.64
N LEU A 29 1.59 -5.43 -6.99
CA LEU A 29 2.09 -6.81 -7.00
C LEU A 29 1.92 -7.47 -8.37
N ASP A 30 0.80 -7.25 -9.05
CA ASP A 30 0.55 -7.77 -10.40
C ASP A 30 1.59 -7.22 -11.39
N ARG A 31 1.84 -5.91 -11.33
CA ARG A 31 2.89 -5.26 -12.14
C ARG A 31 4.29 -5.81 -11.83
N ALA A 32 4.63 -5.95 -10.55
CA ALA A 32 5.91 -6.52 -10.15
C ALA A 32 6.06 -7.99 -10.60
N ALA A 33 4.98 -8.76 -10.57
CA ALA A 33 4.96 -10.15 -11.04
C ALA A 33 5.13 -10.25 -12.57
N GLU A 34 4.50 -9.36 -13.33
CA GLU A 34 4.71 -9.23 -14.78
C GLU A 34 6.17 -8.90 -15.13
N GLU A 35 6.83 -8.09 -14.30
CA GLU A 35 8.25 -7.75 -14.41
C GLU A 35 9.19 -8.81 -13.80
N GLU A 36 8.65 -9.95 -13.35
CA GLU A 36 9.36 -11.05 -12.68
C GLU A 36 10.15 -10.64 -11.42
N ILE A 37 9.75 -9.56 -10.76
CA ILE A 37 10.35 -9.09 -9.51
C ILE A 37 9.91 -10.01 -8.38
N ARG A 38 10.89 -10.63 -7.68
CA ARG A 38 10.63 -11.61 -6.61
C ARG A 38 11.34 -11.26 -5.31
N GLU A 39 12.26 -10.32 -5.33
CA GLU A 39 13.00 -9.85 -4.17
C GLU A 39 12.08 -9.06 -3.24
N THR A 40 11.97 -9.51 -1.98
CA THR A 40 11.06 -8.90 -0.99
C THR A 40 11.37 -7.43 -0.72
N ASP A 41 12.64 -7.04 -0.76
CA ASP A 41 13.07 -5.66 -0.52
C ASP A 41 12.60 -4.74 -1.66
N LEU A 42 12.67 -5.20 -2.90
CA LEU A 42 12.17 -4.47 -4.07
C LEU A 42 10.64 -4.38 -4.05
N LEU A 43 9.96 -5.47 -3.69
CA LEU A 43 8.50 -5.45 -3.52
C LEU A 43 8.07 -4.46 -2.44
N GLN A 44 8.80 -4.39 -1.33
CA GLN A 44 8.54 -3.39 -0.28
C GLN A 44 8.75 -1.96 -0.77
N GLU A 45 9.80 -1.70 -1.56
CA GLU A 45 10.05 -0.38 -2.14
C GLU A 45 8.93 0.04 -3.12
N ILE A 46 8.55 -0.85 -4.04
CA ILE A 46 7.45 -0.62 -4.99
C ILE A 46 6.15 -0.33 -4.25
N LEU A 47 5.80 -1.16 -3.26
CA LEU A 47 4.60 -0.98 -2.46
C LEU A 47 4.63 0.33 -1.67
N HIS A 48 5.79 0.69 -1.11
CA HIS A 48 5.94 1.95 -0.39
C HIS A 48 5.65 3.15 -1.29
N ASP A 49 6.24 3.17 -2.48
CA ASP A 49 6.14 4.31 -3.40
C ASP A 49 4.72 4.47 -3.94
N ASP A 50 4.10 3.38 -4.37
CA ASP A 50 2.73 3.38 -4.91
C ASP A 50 1.71 3.78 -3.83
N LEU A 51 1.84 3.23 -2.62
CA LEU A 51 0.98 3.59 -1.48
C LEU A 51 1.22 5.02 -1.01
N ALA A 52 2.47 5.49 -0.96
CA ALA A 52 2.78 6.87 -0.58
C ALA A 52 2.16 7.86 -1.56
N ALA A 53 2.22 7.58 -2.86
CA ALA A 53 1.58 8.38 -3.90
C ALA A 53 0.05 8.40 -3.73
N PHE A 54 -0.57 7.22 -3.60
CA PHE A 54 -2.01 7.08 -3.38
C PHE A 54 -2.50 7.85 -2.14
N VAL A 55 -1.83 7.65 -1.00
CA VAL A 55 -2.22 8.27 0.26
C VAL A 55 -2.04 9.80 0.19
N TYR A 56 -0.99 10.27 -0.45
CA TYR A 56 -0.80 11.71 -0.68
C TYR A 56 -1.90 12.28 -1.57
N GLU A 57 -2.30 11.57 -2.63
CA GLU A 57 -3.37 12.00 -3.52
C GLU A 57 -4.71 12.13 -2.78
N ARG A 58 -5.07 11.13 -1.97
CA ARG A 58 -6.34 11.08 -1.25
C ARG A 58 -6.38 11.98 -0.02
N LEU A 59 -5.35 11.97 0.82
CA LEU A 59 -5.38 12.66 2.12
C LEU A 59 -4.69 14.02 2.11
N LYS A 60 -3.94 14.36 1.04
CA LYS A 60 -3.09 15.56 0.96
C LYS A 60 -2.13 15.69 2.15
N ARG A 61 -1.74 14.55 2.73
CA ARG A 61 -0.84 14.42 3.87
C ARG A 61 0.23 13.37 3.56
N ARG A 62 1.31 13.38 4.33
CA ARG A 62 2.43 12.42 4.21
C ARG A 62 2.53 11.57 5.48
N PRO A 63 1.57 10.67 5.75
CA PRO A 63 1.73 9.71 6.83
C PRO A 63 2.89 8.76 6.51
N MET A 64 3.45 8.16 7.56
CA MET A 64 4.43 7.09 7.40
C MET A 64 3.71 5.85 6.86
N VAL A 65 4.16 5.35 5.71
CA VAL A 65 3.71 4.09 5.12
C VAL A 65 4.84 3.07 5.32
N LEU A 66 4.52 1.91 5.88
CA LEU A 66 5.51 0.86 6.14
C LEU A 66 4.94 -0.48 5.63
N PRO A 67 5.28 -0.88 4.39
CA PRO A 67 4.92 -2.21 3.89
C PRO A 67 5.82 -3.26 4.56
N VAL A 68 5.24 -4.44 4.81
CA VAL A 68 5.97 -5.62 5.28
C VAL A 68 5.57 -6.79 4.38
N VAL A 69 6.54 -7.38 3.71
CA VAL A 69 6.34 -8.55 2.85
C VAL A 69 6.92 -9.76 3.56
N VAL A 70 6.12 -10.81 3.70
CA VAL A 70 6.52 -12.08 4.31
C VAL A 70 6.41 -13.16 3.25
N GLU A 71 7.52 -13.86 3.00
CA GLU A 71 7.55 -15.05 2.15
C GLU A 71 7.00 -16.25 2.94
N VAL A 72 6.09 -17.02 2.34
CA VAL A 72 5.38 -18.15 2.96
C VAL A 72 5.60 -19.46 2.21
#